data_AF-A0A1H7GTV4-F1
#
_entry.id   AF-A0A1H7GTV4-F1
#
_cell.length_a   1.000
_cell.length_b   1.000
_cell.length_c   1.000
_cell.angle_alpha   90.00
_cell.angle_beta   90.00
_cell.angle_gamma   90.00
#
_symmetry.space_group_name_H-M   'P 1'
#
loop_
_entity.id
_entity.type
_entity.pdbx_description
1 polymer ?
#
loop_
_entity_poly.entity_id
_entity_poly.type
_entity_poly.pdbx_seq_one_letter_code
_entity_poly.pdbx_strand_id
1 'polypeptide(L)' 'MSHEFLKLDVAKKISKREQKTINGGILSISLCSGVGTLGGSPGDEGTSPACVNRNGNCLINGYQAVCSGNSQGGFWYL' A
#
# COMPACT_ATOMS: atom_id res chain seq x y z
N MET A 1 -25.45 7.08 -11.21
CA MET A 1 -24.62 5.92 -10.84
C MET A 1 -23.44 6.47 -10.05
N SER A 2 -23.58 6.51 -8.73
CA SER A 2 -22.55 7.00 -7.81
C SER A 2 -21.39 6.02 -7.82
N HIS A 3 -20.20 6.50 -8.16
CA HIS A 3 -18.95 5.76 -7.93
C HIS A 3 -18.84 5.50 -6.43
N GLU A 4 -19.22 4.29 -6.00
CA GLU A 4 -18.78 3.79 -4.71
C GLU A 4 -17.25 3.72 -4.76
N PHE A 5 -16.62 4.79 -4.27
CA PHE A 5 -15.29 4.68 -3.71
C PHE A 5 -15.38 3.53 -2.71
N LEU A 6 -14.74 2.42 -3.07
CA LEU A 6 -14.54 1.26 -2.20
C LEU A 6 -14.00 1.80 -0.87
N LYS A 7 -14.90 2.04 0.09
CA LYS A 7 -14.55 2.19 1.49
C LYS A 7 -13.90 0.88 1.85
N LEU A 8 -12.59 0.94 1.86
CA LEU A 8 -11.71 -0.19 1.99
C LEU A 8 -11.81 -0.60 3.46
N ASP A 9 -12.79 -1.45 3.74
CA ASP A 9 -13.13 -1.92 5.07
C ASP A 9 -11.85 -2.44 5.74
N VAL A 10 -11.41 -1.66 6.72
CA VAL A 10 -10.17 -1.84 7.45
C VAL A 10 -10.26 -3.20 8.14
N ALA A 11 -9.37 -4.13 7.74
CA ALA A 11 -9.15 -5.46 8.33
C ALA A 11 -9.73 -6.71 7.64
N LYS A 12 -10.01 -6.71 6.33
CA LYS A 12 -10.09 -8.00 5.60
C LYS A 12 -8.70 -8.46 5.20
N LYS A 13 -8.20 -9.56 5.81
CA LYS A 13 -7.01 -10.28 5.30
C LYS A 13 -7.32 -10.75 3.87
N ILE A 14 -6.86 -10.00 2.88
CA ILE A 14 -6.98 -10.41 1.48
C ILE A 14 -6.17 -11.70 1.27
N SER A 15 -6.72 -12.64 0.51
CA SER A 15 -6.01 -13.88 0.21
C SER A 15 -4.81 -13.62 -0.71
N LYS A 16 -3.80 -14.49 -0.68
CA LYS A 16 -2.64 -14.40 -1.60
C LYS A 16 -3.07 -14.36 -3.08
N ARG A 17 -4.23 -14.94 -3.41
CA ARG A 17 -4.78 -14.96 -4.77
C ARG A 17 -5.38 -13.61 -5.14
N GLU A 18 -6.19 -13.01 -4.26
CA GLU A 18 -6.70 -11.64 -4.45
C GLU A 18 -5.57 -10.63 -4.51
N GLN A 19 -4.55 -10.77 -3.66
CA GLN A 19 -3.35 -9.95 -3.69
C GLN A 19 -2.61 -10.06 -5.03
N LYS A 20 -2.50 -11.26 -5.63
CA LYS A 20 -1.92 -11.43 -6.97
C LYS A 20 -2.76 -10.74 -8.06
N THR A 21 -4.07 -10.80 -7.97
CA THR A 21 -4.98 -10.18 -8.96
C THR A 21 -4.97 -8.67 -8.88
N ILE A 22 -5.05 -8.10 -7.66
CA ILE A 22 -4.99 -6.64 -7.43
C ILE A 22 -3.64 -6.09 -7.90
N ASN A 23 -2.55 -6.79 -7.59
CA ASN A 23 -1.20 -6.36 -7.95
C ASN A 23 -0.74 -6.88 -9.31
N GLY A 24 -1.66 -7.17 -10.25
CA GLY A 24 -1.31 -7.47 -11.66
C GLY A 24 -0.31 -8.61 -11.89
N GLY A 25 -0.17 -9.54 -10.94
CA GLY A 25 0.77 -10.65 -11.02
C GLY A 25 2.24 -10.26 -10.84
N ILE A 26 2.58 -9.35 -9.91
CA ILE A 26 4.00 -9.02 -9.61
C ILE A 26 4.76 -10.29 -9.21
N LEU A 27 5.50 -10.80 -10.20
CA LEU A 27 6.53 -11.80 -10.12
C LEU A 27 7.79 -11.14 -9.54
N SER A 28 8.21 -11.63 -8.36
CA SER A 28 9.59 -11.64 -7.90
C SER A 28 10.42 -10.35 -7.97
N ILE A 29 9.81 -9.18 -7.83
CA ILE A 29 10.57 -7.99 -7.43
C ILE A 29 10.62 -8.03 -5.91
N SER A 30 11.78 -7.68 -5.32
CA SER A 30 12.01 -7.51 -3.89
C SER A 30 11.11 -6.38 -3.30
N LEU A 31 9.80 -6.58 -3.38
CA LEU A 31 8.77 -5.74 -2.81
C LEU A 31 8.84 -5.90 -1.30
N CYS A 32 9.23 -4.83 -0.63
CA CYS A 32 8.89 -4.61 0.77
C CYS A 32 7.39 -4.88 0.98
N SER A 33 7.06 -5.48 2.10
CA SER A 33 5.67 -5.70 2.51
C SER A 33 5.51 -5.24 3.95
N GLY A 34 4.41 -4.56 4.25
CA GLY A 34 4.18 -4.02 5.58
C GLY A 34 2.74 -3.57 5.81
N VAL A 35 2.52 -3.08 7.03
CA VAL A 35 1.28 -2.43 7.44
C VAL A 35 1.56 -0.94 7.54
N GLY A 36 0.59 -0.11 7.19
CA GLY A 36 0.74 1.35 7.22
C GLY A 36 -0.55 2.05 7.60
N THR A 37 -0.42 3.25 8.15
CA THR A 37 -1.53 4.14 8.44
C THR A 37 -1.69 5.14 7.31
N LEU A 38 -2.92 5.39 6.88
CA LEU A 38 -3.23 6.45 5.92
C LEU A 38 -3.20 7.82 6.61
N GLY A 39 -2.86 8.87 5.85
CA GLY A 39 -3.10 10.24 6.26
C GLY A 39 -4.59 10.55 6.41
N GLY A 40 -4.91 11.68 7.03
CA GLY A 40 -6.28 12.05 7.40
C GLY A 40 -7.18 12.38 6.20
N SER A 41 -6.58 12.72 5.05
CA SER A 41 -7.28 13.17 3.84
C SER A 41 -6.92 12.32 2.62
N PRO A 42 -7.80 12.25 1.61
CA PRO A 42 -7.46 11.67 0.32
C PRO A 42 -6.30 12.44 -0.32
N GLY A 43 -5.22 11.75 -0.67
CA GLY A 43 -4.01 12.39 -1.19
C GLY A 43 -3.07 12.91 -0.11
N ASP A 44 -3.23 12.50 1.15
CA ASP A 44 -2.19 12.63 2.18
C ASP A 44 -1.24 11.43 2.17
N GLU A 45 0.03 11.69 2.49
CA GLU A 45 1.06 10.66 2.62
C GLU A 45 0.71 9.74 3.79
N GLY A 46 0.68 8.42 3.55
CA GLY A 46 0.57 7.43 4.61
C GLY A 46 1.92 7.16 5.26
N THR A 47 1.94 6.54 6.43
CA THR A 47 3.17 6.14 7.13
C THR A 47 3.23 4.63 7.33
N SER A 48 4.32 4.00 6.92
CA SER A 48 4.58 2.58 7.12
C SER A 48 6.05 2.32 7.49
N PRO A 49 6.31 1.50 8.53
CA PRO A 49 7.67 1.05 8.85
C PRO A 49 8.37 0.33 7.69
N ALA A 50 7.63 -0.30 6.78
CA ALA A 50 8.20 -0.97 5.60
C ALA A 50 8.83 0.00 4.59
N CYS A 51 8.53 1.31 4.72
CA CYS A 51 9.04 2.38 3.87
C CYS A 51 10.15 3.22 4.51
N VAL A 52 10.53 2.97 5.78
CA VAL A 52 11.55 3.77 6.46
C VAL A 52 12.89 3.66 5.73
N ASN A 53 13.42 4.80 5.27
CA ASN A 53 14.64 4.89 4.48
C ASN A 53 14.63 4.00 3.21
N ARG A 54 13.44 3.69 2.68
CA ARG A 54 13.28 2.82 1.52
C ARG A 54 12.53 3.56 0.42
N ASN A 55 13.06 3.49 -0.80
CA ASN A 55 12.43 4.03 -1.99
C ASN A 55 11.95 2.89 -2.90
N GLY A 56 10.85 3.13 -3.60
CA GLY A 56 10.30 2.21 -4.60
C GLY A 56 9.01 1.50 -4.17
N ASN A 57 8.60 0.52 -4.96
CA ASN A 57 7.30 -0.14 -4.79
C ASN A 57 7.32 -1.09 -3.59
N CYS A 58 6.24 -1.07 -2.81
CA CYS A 58 5.96 -1.99 -1.72
C CYS A 58 4.49 -2.43 -1.74
N LEU A 59 4.20 -3.45 -0.94
CA LEU A 59 2.83 -3.80 -0.57
C LEU A 59 2.53 -3.31 0.84
N ILE A 60 1.72 -2.26 0.96
CA ILE A 60 1.28 -1.72 2.25
C ILE A 60 -0.18 -2.08 2.45
N ASN A 61 -0.51 -2.70 3.58
CA ASN A 61 -1.85 -3.25 3.86
C ASN A 61 -2.38 -4.20 2.76
N GLY A 62 -1.48 -4.79 1.98
CA GLY A 62 -1.81 -5.68 0.87
C GLY A 62 -2.02 -5.00 -0.49
N TYR A 63 -1.98 -3.67 -0.54
CA TYR A 63 -2.13 -2.85 -1.75
C TYR A 63 -0.78 -2.35 -2.25
N GLN A 64 -0.68 -2.14 -3.56
CA GLN A 64 0.51 -1.55 -4.14
C GLN A 64 0.66 -0.10 -3.68
N ALA A 65 1.84 0.22 -3.20
CA ALA A 65 2.22 1.54 -2.77
C ALA A 65 3.63 1.86 -3.26
N VAL A 66 3.96 3.14 -3.35
CA VAL A 66 5.31 3.64 -3.56
C VAL A 66 5.77 4.32 -2.27
N CYS A 67 6.93 3.89 -1.75
CA CYS A 67 7.54 4.58 -0.62
C CYS A 67 8.21 5.87 -1.08
N SER A 68 8.21 6.84 -0.18
CA SER A 68 8.76 8.18 -0.38
C SER A 68 10.27 8.26 -0.08
N GLY A 69 10.86 7.22 0.49
CA GLY A 69 12.29 7.21 0.83
C GLY A 69 12.68 8.08 2.02
N ASN A 70 11.71 8.59 2.77
CA ASN A 70 11.97 9.43 3.94
C ASN A 70 12.24 8.57 5.20
N SER A 71 12.83 9.19 6.22
CA SER A 71 13.11 8.52 7.51
C SER A 71 11.86 8.20 8.32
N GLN A 72 10.72 8.76 7.93
CA GLN A 72 9.43 8.58 8.60
C GLN A 72 8.67 7.35 8.04
N GLY A 73 9.07 6.84 6.88
CA GLY A 73 8.39 5.73 6.21
C GLY A 73 7.15 6.15 5.44
N GLY A 74 7.18 7.33 4.82
CA GLY A 74 6.13 7.83 3.95
C GLY A 74 5.82 6.88 2.80
N PHE A 75 4.55 6.78 2.42
CA PHE A 75 4.11 6.05 1.22
C PHE A 75 2.84 6.63 0.60
N TRP A 76 2.65 6.31 -0.68
CA TRP A 76 1.49 6.65 -1.48
C TRP A 76 0.91 5.38 -2.10
N TYR A 77 -0.39 5.15 -2.00
CA TYR A 77 -1.02 4.05 -2.75
C TYR A 77 -1.01 4.37 -4.25
N LEU A 78 -0.77 3.33 -5.06
CA LEU A 78 -0.81 3.39 -6.52
C LEU A 78 -2.18 2.98 -7.06
#